data_AF-A0A5Q0H173-F1
#
_entry.id   AF-A0A5Q0H173-F1
#
_cell.length_a   1.000
_cell.length_b   1.000
_cell.length_c   1.000
_cell.angle_alpha   90.00
_cell.angle_beta   90.00
_cell.angle_gamma   90.00
#
_symmetry.space_group_name_H-M   'P 1'
#
loop_
_entity.id
_entity.type
_entity.pdbx_description
1 polymer ?
#
loop_
_entity_poly.entity_id
_entity_poly.type
_entity_poly.pdbx_seq_one_letter_code
_entity_poly.pdbx_strand_id
1 'polypeptide(L)'
;MSTHHAEPAPRRRPPARPAPDQRPEAGHLVELQRSVGNRGVARTLVQRRALTPAESTAAVAADRRLFDSLTVRVLQTVTGVPAANRDGVIGPGTVRATSDWQTARGLGDDGVVDQATMDRLVTESLAGHRPEHGIQLVLDFYDLRTGGDVLVVRHNAGAFTFEGMRLLGGLIPWPEFSPASTRFESGGLRVVEVGDGAFTSATTLRDTIRRELARPAPAAAPAAATPTRLTAAQARSGLAFTRAKYSDERSARAVQGLVGAPVTGVWDVTTTQFVAEAQQAAGIAVDGRIGPATTEVFYTRLVATSPNAALRLLVDFFDLTDDGNLLAVFFDPAVTALASTDFRPGEPVRVRVGPNALTLPFSGAVHNIAHELEHVRRLRQGITSAATHEFLGEALEVLSVGMPEEPLDPVNPTHDAFVSDATRCLANWNLMSVADRRRFRAKFVAVRRKVLRRIDAGTPAQRAAHAGLRANYVAVVLP
;
A
#
# COMPACT_ATOMS: atom_id res chain seq x y z
N MET A 1 31.20 1.02 103.39
CA MET A 1 30.69 -0.12 102.61
C MET A 1 30.39 0.36 101.21
N SER A 2 30.92 -0.36 100.23
CA SER A 2 31.14 0.03 98.85
C SER A 2 29.89 0.38 98.04
N THR A 3 30.09 1.31 97.12
CA THR A 3 29.26 1.67 95.97
C THR A 3 29.21 0.52 94.95
N HIS A 4 28.05 0.27 94.36
CA HIS A 4 27.96 -0.32 93.03
C HIS A 4 26.89 0.37 92.17
N HIS A 5 27.40 1.00 91.12
CA HIS A 5 26.67 1.53 89.97
C HIS A 5 26.07 0.38 89.14
N ALA A 6 24.81 0.57 88.71
CA ALA A 6 24.22 -0.19 87.62
C ALA A 6 24.07 0.75 86.40
N GLU A 7 24.65 0.33 85.27
CA GLU A 7 24.73 1.02 83.99
C GLU A 7 23.45 0.78 83.15
N PRO A 8 22.88 1.78 82.44
CA PRO A 8 21.74 1.57 81.57
C PRO A 8 22.13 1.18 80.13
N ALA A 9 21.37 0.25 79.56
CA ALA A 9 21.55 -0.35 78.23
C ALA A 9 21.55 0.67 77.06
N PRO A 10 22.25 0.38 75.94
CA PRO A 10 22.42 1.30 74.83
C PRO A 10 21.15 1.46 73.99
N ARG A 11 20.84 2.73 73.64
CA ARG A 11 19.74 3.13 72.75
C ARG A 11 20.01 2.67 71.31
N ARG A 12 19.02 2.04 70.68
CA ARG A 12 19.02 1.66 69.25
C ARG A 12 19.19 2.90 68.35
N ARG A 13 20.13 2.86 67.41
CA ARG A 13 20.31 3.87 66.35
C ARG A 13 19.09 3.88 65.41
N PRO A 14 18.64 5.05 64.94
CA PRO A 14 17.65 5.14 63.87
C PRO A 14 18.25 4.66 62.53
N PRO A 15 17.43 4.06 61.63
CA PRO A 15 17.90 3.60 60.34
C PRO A 15 18.40 4.78 59.48
N ALA A 16 19.52 4.55 58.78
CA ALA A 16 20.14 5.53 57.89
C ALA A 16 19.19 5.93 56.74
N ARG A 17 19.22 7.22 56.38
CA ARG A 17 18.55 7.75 55.18
C ARG A 17 19.01 6.99 53.93
N PRO A 18 18.11 6.73 52.96
CA PRO A 18 18.53 6.22 51.66
C PRO A 18 19.47 7.21 50.97
N ALA A 19 20.48 6.67 50.30
CA ALA A 19 21.46 7.42 49.51
C ALA A 19 20.76 8.29 48.45
N PRO A 20 21.33 9.46 48.10
CA PRO A 20 20.76 10.30 47.05
C PRO A 20 20.81 9.59 45.71
N ASP A 21 19.66 9.59 45.04
CA ASP A 21 19.44 9.27 43.65
C ASP A 21 20.60 9.80 42.78
N GLN A 22 21.37 8.90 42.18
CA GLN A 22 22.52 9.25 41.33
C GLN A 22 22.00 9.87 40.03
N ARG A 23 21.71 11.17 40.06
CA ARG A 23 21.63 11.96 38.84
C ARG A 23 22.99 11.84 38.14
N PRO A 24 23.03 11.50 36.84
CA PRO A 24 24.29 11.46 36.11
C PRO A 24 24.98 12.82 36.22
N GLU A 25 26.23 12.85 36.65
CA GLU A 25 27.00 14.09 36.71
C GLU A 25 27.02 14.76 35.33
N ALA A 26 26.88 16.09 35.30
CA ALA A 26 26.75 16.85 34.06
C ALA A 26 27.91 16.61 33.06
N GLY A 27 29.09 16.21 33.53
CA GLY A 27 30.22 15.83 32.68
C GLY A 27 29.97 14.55 31.86
N HIS A 28 29.30 13.56 32.46
CA HIS A 28 29.01 12.27 31.82
C HIS A 28 27.97 12.41 30.69
N LEU A 29 27.02 13.33 30.87
CA LEU A 29 26.03 13.69 29.85
C LEU A 29 26.67 14.36 28.63
N VAL A 30 27.69 15.20 28.84
CA VAL A 30 28.39 15.89 27.76
C VAL A 30 29.31 14.95 26.98
N GLU A 31 29.93 13.97 27.64
CA GLU A 31 30.70 12.91 26.95
C GLU A 31 29.78 11.96 26.16
N LEU A 32 28.67 11.55 26.76
CA LEU A 32 27.65 10.76 26.08
C LEU A 32 27.08 11.55 24.88
N GLN A 33 26.85 12.85 25.04
CA GLN A 33 26.41 13.76 23.98
C GLN A 33 27.40 13.83 22.82
N ARG A 34 28.70 13.90 23.12
CA ARG A 34 29.75 13.93 22.11
C ARG A 34 29.90 12.60 21.38
N SER A 35 29.60 11.48 22.04
CA SER A 35 29.74 10.13 21.47
C SER A 35 28.53 9.67 20.65
N VAL A 36 27.30 9.97 21.10
CA VAL A 36 26.06 9.45 20.48
C VAL A 36 25.07 10.55 20.04
N GLY A 37 25.41 11.83 20.24
CA GLY A 37 24.57 12.98 19.90
C GLY A 37 23.33 13.14 20.79
N ASN A 38 22.60 14.26 20.62
CA ASN A 38 21.38 14.57 21.40
C ASN A 38 20.36 13.43 21.36
N ARG A 39 20.19 12.80 20.19
CA ARG A 39 19.31 11.65 20.01
C ARG A 39 19.82 10.40 20.73
N GLY A 40 21.12 10.16 20.78
CA GLY A 40 21.70 9.03 21.49
C GLY A 40 21.65 9.21 23.00
N VAL A 41 21.91 10.42 23.49
CA VAL A 41 21.78 10.77 24.92
C VAL A 41 20.34 10.60 25.38
N ALA A 42 19.37 11.08 24.62
CA ALA A 42 17.96 10.86 24.92
C ALA A 42 17.59 9.37 24.97
N ARG A 43 18.20 8.52 24.13
CA ARG A 43 17.97 7.06 24.15
C ARG A 43 18.54 6.37 25.38
N THR A 44 19.65 6.89 25.93
CA THR A 44 20.36 6.32 27.08
C THR A 44 19.80 6.81 28.41
N LEU A 45 19.22 8.02 28.46
CA LEU A 45 18.69 8.62 29.69
C LEU A 45 17.26 8.20 30.05
N VAL A 46 16.50 7.67 29.10
CA VAL A 46 15.26 6.98 29.41
C VAL A 46 15.65 5.64 30.03
N GLN A 47 15.45 5.47 31.34
CA GLN A 47 15.54 4.15 31.97
C GLN A 47 14.46 3.26 31.33
N ARG A 48 14.86 2.44 30.35
CA ARG A 48 13.96 1.51 29.68
C ARG A 48 13.73 0.33 30.60
N ARG A 49 12.47 0.09 30.99
CA ARG A 49 12.10 -1.16 31.65
C ARG A 49 12.31 -2.31 30.68
N ALA A 50 13.10 -3.30 31.08
CA ALA A 50 13.19 -4.54 30.32
C ALA A 50 11.97 -5.41 30.65
N LEU A 51 11.17 -5.76 29.65
CA LEU A 51 10.09 -6.73 29.79
C LEU A 51 10.67 -8.10 30.21
N THR A 52 10.00 -8.75 31.15
CA THR A 52 10.28 -10.14 31.49
C THR A 52 9.88 -11.07 30.33
N PRO A 53 10.42 -12.31 30.26
CA PRO A 53 10.02 -13.28 29.24
C PRO A 53 8.51 -13.57 29.23
N ALA A 54 7.87 -13.58 30.40
CA ALA A 54 6.44 -13.81 30.54
C ALA A 54 5.61 -12.63 29.98
N GLU A 55 5.98 -11.39 30.32
CA GLU A 55 5.35 -10.18 29.78
C GLU A 55 5.52 -10.10 28.26
N SER A 56 6.73 -10.36 27.75
CA SER A 56 6.99 -10.38 26.31
C SER A 56 6.13 -11.44 25.60
N THR A 57 6.00 -12.64 26.17
CA THR A 57 5.17 -13.71 25.60
C THR A 57 3.68 -13.33 25.59
N ALA A 58 3.20 -12.72 26.68
CA ALA A 58 1.82 -12.27 26.80
C ALA A 58 1.50 -11.16 25.79
N ALA A 59 2.38 -10.16 25.64
CA ALA A 59 2.22 -9.09 24.68
C ALA A 59 2.25 -9.59 23.23
N VAL A 60 3.18 -10.51 22.90
CA VAL A 60 3.19 -11.17 21.58
C VAL A 60 1.84 -11.85 21.30
N ALA A 61 1.29 -12.56 22.27
CA ALA A 61 0.01 -13.26 22.11
C ALA A 61 -1.19 -12.29 21.97
N ALA A 62 -1.16 -11.16 22.67
CA ALA A 62 -2.18 -10.12 22.57
C ALA A 62 -2.18 -9.46 21.18
N ASP A 63 -1.02 -8.98 20.74
CA ASP A 63 -0.89 -8.20 19.50
C ASP A 63 -1.08 -9.05 18.24
N ARG A 64 -0.68 -10.34 18.25
CA ARG A 64 -0.83 -11.26 17.11
C ARG A 64 -2.28 -11.46 16.66
N ARG A 65 -3.25 -11.20 17.54
CA ARG A 65 -4.68 -11.34 17.24
C ARG A 65 -5.26 -10.12 16.55
N LEU A 66 -4.56 -8.99 16.61
CA LEU A 66 -5.06 -7.69 16.15
C LEU A 66 -4.66 -7.40 14.71
N PHE A 67 -3.45 -7.78 14.31
CA PHE A 67 -2.80 -7.24 13.11
C PHE A 67 -2.43 -8.32 12.09
N ASP A 68 -2.70 -8.04 10.82
CA ASP A 68 -2.18 -8.81 9.71
C ASP A 68 -0.70 -8.49 9.43
N SER A 69 -0.07 -9.23 8.49
CA SER A 69 1.36 -9.05 8.21
C SER A 69 1.72 -7.64 7.72
N LEU A 70 0.85 -7.00 6.92
CA LEU A 70 1.08 -5.66 6.40
C LEU A 70 1.02 -4.62 7.53
N THR A 71 0.01 -4.71 8.39
CA THR A 71 -0.16 -3.83 9.55
C THR A 71 0.93 -4.03 10.58
N VAL A 72 1.41 -5.26 10.79
CA VAL A 72 2.58 -5.50 11.62
C VAL A 72 3.81 -4.79 11.06
N ARG A 73 4.00 -4.75 9.73
CA ARG A 73 5.10 -3.96 9.14
C ARG A 73 4.92 -2.47 9.32
N VAL A 74 3.68 -1.97 9.30
CA VAL A 74 3.38 -0.59 9.69
C VAL A 74 3.78 -0.36 11.15
N LEU A 75 3.34 -1.21 12.07
CA LEU A 75 3.67 -1.14 13.50
C LEU A 75 5.19 -1.15 13.72
N GLN A 76 5.90 -2.09 13.11
CA GLN A 76 7.36 -2.20 13.17
C GLN A 76 8.06 -0.94 12.61
N THR A 77 7.48 -0.31 11.58
CA THR A 77 7.99 0.95 11.03
C THR A 77 7.85 2.09 12.03
N VAL A 78 6.67 2.28 12.61
CA VAL A 78 6.37 3.41 13.50
C VAL A 78 6.98 3.27 14.90
N THR A 79 7.14 2.04 15.40
CA THR A 79 7.81 1.76 16.68
C THR A 79 9.34 1.73 16.57
N GLY A 80 9.88 1.77 15.35
CA GLY A 80 11.32 1.94 15.12
C GLY A 80 12.12 0.63 15.06
N VAL A 81 11.49 -0.49 14.72
CA VAL A 81 12.19 -1.74 14.39
C VAL A 81 13.11 -1.50 13.18
N PRO A 82 14.38 -1.96 13.21
CA PRO A 82 15.30 -1.83 12.08
C PRO A 82 14.72 -2.39 10.79
N ALA A 83 14.94 -1.71 9.66
CA ALA A 83 14.34 -2.09 8.37
C ALA A 83 14.61 -3.55 7.96
N ALA A 84 15.80 -4.07 8.25
CA ALA A 84 16.17 -5.46 7.99
C ALA A 84 15.34 -6.50 8.77
N ASN A 85 14.67 -6.08 9.84
CA ASN A 85 13.88 -6.92 10.73
C ASN A 85 12.37 -6.63 10.62
N ARG A 86 11.93 -5.85 9.62
CA ARG A 86 10.50 -5.55 9.40
C ARG A 86 9.84 -6.65 8.58
N ASP A 87 9.70 -7.80 9.22
CA ASP A 87 9.22 -9.05 8.63
C ASP A 87 7.69 -9.19 8.58
N GLY A 88 6.95 -8.32 9.28
CA GLY A 88 5.51 -8.43 9.40
C GLY A 88 5.05 -9.53 10.35
N VAL A 89 5.91 -9.92 11.30
CA VAL A 89 5.59 -10.90 12.34
C VAL A 89 5.75 -10.25 13.72
N ILE A 90 4.72 -10.35 14.56
CA ILE A 90 4.83 -9.95 15.96
C ILE A 90 5.70 -10.97 16.69
N GLY A 91 6.89 -10.54 17.08
CA GLY A 91 7.82 -11.30 17.93
C GLY A 91 8.41 -10.44 19.06
N PRO A 92 9.32 -11.01 19.87
CA PRO A 92 9.92 -10.30 21.00
C PRO A 92 10.59 -8.98 20.62
N GLY A 93 11.21 -8.92 19.42
CA GLY A 93 11.82 -7.68 18.90
C GLY A 93 10.79 -6.58 18.63
N THR A 94 9.60 -6.93 18.11
CA THR A 94 8.52 -5.97 17.86
C THR A 94 7.92 -5.47 19.17
N VAL A 95 7.58 -6.38 20.09
CA VAL A 95 7.02 -6.03 21.42
C VAL A 95 7.99 -5.15 22.22
N ARG A 96 9.29 -5.45 22.18
CA ARG A 96 10.30 -4.60 22.82
C ARG A 96 10.35 -3.22 22.20
N ALA A 97 10.29 -3.11 20.87
CA ALA A 97 10.26 -1.81 20.20
C ALA A 97 8.98 -1.02 20.55
N THR A 98 7.84 -1.70 20.67
CA THR A 98 6.57 -1.10 21.13
C THR A 98 6.71 -0.57 22.57
N SER A 99 7.23 -1.37 23.50
CA SER A 99 7.48 -0.97 24.90
C SER A 99 8.44 0.23 25.00
N ASP A 100 9.54 0.21 24.25
CA ASP A 100 10.48 1.34 24.18
C ASP A 100 9.78 2.61 23.63
N TRP A 101 8.94 2.45 22.61
CA TRP A 101 8.17 3.53 21.99
C TRP A 101 7.12 4.11 22.94
N GLN A 102 6.44 3.26 23.71
CA GLN A 102 5.48 3.62 24.75
C GLN A 102 6.15 4.39 25.89
N THR A 103 7.29 3.88 26.39
CA THR A 103 8.09 4.53 27.43
C THR A 103 8.48 5.95 27.01
N ALA A 104 8.92 6.12 25.76
CA ALA A 104 9.30 7.43 25.20
C ALA A 104 8.12 8.42 25.10
N ARG A 105 6.88 7.96 25.26
CA ARG A 105 5.64 8.76 25.19
C ARG A 105 4.91 8.82 26.53
N GLY A 106 5.48 8.27 27.59
CA GLY A 106 4.85 8.22 28.92
C GLY A 106 3.58 7.36 28.95
N LEU A 107 3.49 6.35 28.10
CA LEU A 107 2.42 5.35 28.09
C LEU A 107 2.79 4.14 28.96
N GLY A 108 1.86 3.19 29.14
CA GLY A 108 2.17 1.89 29.73
C GLY A 108 3.24 1.18 28.91
N ASP A 109 4.36 0.81 29.52
CA ASP A 109 5.57 0.27 28.87
C ASP A 109 5.55 -1.26 28.74
N ASP A 110 4.37 -1.86 28.55
CA ASP A 110 4.14 -3.31 28.56
C ASP A 110 4.33 -3.99 27.19
N GLY A 111 4.49 -3.19 26.13
CA GLY A 111 4.64 -3.65 24.75
C GLY A 111 3.35 -4.18 24.14
N VAL A 112 2.20 -4.02 24.79
CA VAL A 112 0.87 -4.36 24.28
C VAL A 112 0.30 -3.15 23.55
N VAL A 113 -0.18 -3.33 22.31
CA VAL A 113 -0.85 -2.25 21.60
C VAL A 113 -2.28 -2.12 22.10
N ASP A 114 -2.51 -1.17 23.01
CA ASP A 114 -3.82 -0.84 23.59
C ASP A 114 -4.44 0.44 22.97
N GLN A 115 -5.58 0.88 23.51
CA GLN A 115 -6.26 2.09 23.04
C GLN A 115 -5.39 3.36 23.16
N ALA A 116 -4.68 3.53 24.28
CA ALA A 116 -3.83 4.71 24.49
C ALA A 116 -2.64 4.72 23.53
N THR A 117 -2.06 3.54 23.27
CA THR A 117 -1.02 3.33 22.25
C THR A 117 -1.56 3.66 20.87
N MET A 118 -2.74 3.17 20.52
CA MET A 118 -3.38 3.43 19.23
C MET A 118 -3.73 4.91 19.00
N ASP A 119 -4.28 5.60 20.00
CA ASP A 119 -4.58 7.03 19.88
C ASP A 119 -3.31 7.82 19.57
N ARG A 120 -2.20 7.47 20.24
CA ARG A 120 -0.92 8.13 20.01
C ARG A 120 -0.31 7.77 18.65
N LEU A 121 -0.40 6.51 18.22
CA LEU A 121 0.04 6.06 16.90
C LEU A 121 -0.70 6.80 15.78
N VAL A 122 -2.02 6.95 15.89
CA VAL A 122 -2.86 7.64 14.91
C VAL A 122 -2.49 9.12 14.81
N THR A 123 -2.42 9.84 15.93
CA THR A 123 -2.06 11.27 15.90
C THR A 123 -0.64 11.50 15.37
N GLU A 124 0.33 10.68 15.76
CA GLU A 124 1.70 10.80 15.26
C GLU A 124 1.85 10.38 13.80
N SER A 125 0.98 9.50 13.29
CA SER A 125 0.98 9.13 11.87
C SER A 125 0.71 10.33 10.98
N LEU A 126 -0.26 11.19 11.34
CA LEU A 126 -0.54 12.41 10.59
C LEU A 126 0.61 13.41 10.72
N ALA A 127 1.09 13.67 11.94
CA ALA A 127 2.22 14.58 12.18
C ALA A 127 3.52 14.14 11.46
N GLY A 128 3.71 12.84 11.31
CA GLY A 128 4.83 12.23 10.58
C GLY A 128 4.66 12.22 9.06
N HIS A 129 3.57 12.76 8.51
CA HIS A 129 3.20 12.68 7.08
C HIS A 129 2.98 11.24 6.61
N ARG A 130 2.42 10.38 7.46
CA ARG A 130 2.13 8.96 7.23
C ARG A 130 0.67 8.59 7.56
N PRO A 131 -0.33 9.37 7.12
CA PRO A 131 -1.72 9.11 7.52
C PRO A 131 -2.22 7.72 7.07
N GLU A 132 -1.70 7.14 6.00
CA GLU A 132 -2.03 5.77 5.58
C GLU A 132 -1.58 4.70 6.57
N HIS A 133 -0.48 4.93 7.30
CA HIS A 133 -0.06 4.03 8.38
C HIS A 133 -1.09 4.06 9.52
N GLY A 134 -1.61 5.24 9.87
CA GLY A 134 -2.68 5.38 10.86
C GLY A 134 -3.98 4.71 10.43
N ILE A 135 -4.38 4.88 9.16
CA ILE A 135 -5.55 4.20 8.58
C ILE A 135 -5.37 2.68 8.69
N GLN A 136 -4.25 2.14 8.20
CA GLN A 136 -3.99 0.70 8.21
C GLN A 136 -4.04 0.10 9.63
N LEU A 137 -3.41 0.77 10.60
CA LEU A 137 -3.45 0.34 12.01
C LEU A 137 -4.88 0.30 12.55
N VAL A 138 -5.70 1.33 12.25
CA VAL A 138 -7.09 1.41 12.73
C VAL A 138 -7.99 0.37 12.06
N LEU A 139 -7.77 0.06 10.78
CA LEU A 139 -8.56 -0.95 10.09
C LEU A 139 -8.46 -2.31 10.81
N ASP A 140 -7.24 -2.76 11.08
CA ASP A 140 -6.99 -4.04 11.73
C ASP A 140 -7.34 -4.04 13.22
N PHE A 141 -6.90 -3.01 13.96
CA PHE A 141 -7.12 -2.94 15.42
C PHE A 141 -8.59 -3.02 15.82
N TYR A 142 -9.50 -2.51 14.97
CA TYR A 142 -10.93 -2.54 15.22
C TYR A 142 -11.72 -3.50 14.30
N ASP A 143 -11.05 -4.38 13.56
CA ASP A 143 -11.68 -5.31 12.60
C ASP A 143 -12.65 -4.59 11.64
N LEU A 144 -12.22 -3.45 11.09
CA LEU A 144 -13.00 -2.71 10.10
C LEU A 144 -12.82 -3.37 8.72
N ARG A 145 -13.82 -4.15 8.33
CA ARG A 145 -13.81 -4.89 7.06
C ARG A 145 -13.87 -3.93 5.87
N THR A 146 -12.82 -3.95 5.06
CA THR A 146 -12.71 -3.23 3.77
C THR A 146 -12.74 -4.18 2.57
N GLY A 147 -13.22 -5.42 2.77
CA GLY A 147 -13.59 -6.33 1.69
C GLY A 147 -14.97 -5.99 1.11
N GLY A 148 -15.36 -6.69 0.05
CA GLY A 148 -16.69 -6.51 -0.57
C GLY A 148 -16.74 -5.34 -1.53
N ASP A 149 -17.29 -4.19 -1.10
CA ASP A 149 -17.52 -3.02 -1.96
C ASP A 149 -16.41 -1.95 -1.87
N VAL A 150 -15.45 -2.04 -0.95
CA VAL A 150 -14.46 -0.97 -0.72
C VAL A 150 -13.24 -1.08 -1.65
N LEU A 151 -13.07 -0.12 -2.54
CA LEU A 151 -11.87 -0.01 -3.38
C LEU A 151 -10.67 0.52 -2.60
N VAL A 152 -10.87 1.58 -1.83
CA VAL A 152 -9.80 2.19 -1.04
C VAL A 152 -10.36 3.03 0.11
N VAL A 153 -9.66 3.01 1.24
CA VAL A 153 -9.74 4.02 2.30
C VAL A 153 -8.42 4.78 2.28
N ARG A 154 -8.45 6.05 1.89
CA ARG A 154 -7.24 6.87 1.74
C ARG A 154 -7.32 8.16 2.53
N HIS A 155 -6.18 8.75 2.82
CA HIS A 155 -6.12 10.12 3.32
C HIS A 155 -6.31 11.13 2.19
N ASN A 156 -7.09 12.18 2.47
CA ASN A 156 -7.13 13.41 1.70
C ASN A 156 -7.38 14.54 2.70
N ALA A 157 -6.40 15.42 2.91
CA ALA A 157 -6.47 16.50 3.89
C ALA A 157 -7.74 17.37 3.76
N GLY A 158 -8.23 17.55 2.54
CA GLY A 158 -9.43 18.34 2.23
C GLY A 158 -10.75 17.56 2.26
N ALA A 159 -10.77 16.30 2.68
CA ALA A 159 -12.01 15.53 2.73
C ALA A 159 -12.91 15.98 3.89
N PHE A 160 -14.10 16.45 3.55
CA PHE A 160 -15.18 16.76 4.49
C PHE A 160 -16.55 16.57 3.83
N THR A 161 -17.57 16.24 4.62
CA THR A 161 -18.96 16.13 4.18
C THR A 161 -19.87 16.86 5.16
N PHE A 162 -20.84 17.60 4.65
CA PHE A 162 -21.92 18.17 5.46
C PHE A 162 -23.00 17.10 5.68
N GLU A 163 -23.26 16.73 6.94
CA GLU A 163 -24.22 15.68 7.32
C GLU A 163 -25.62 16.22 7.58
N GLY A 164 -25.79 17.54 7.62
CA GLY A 164 -27.06 18.19 7.93
C GLY A 164 -26.98 19.06 9.18
N MET A 165 -28.13 19.31 9.78
CA MET A 165 -28.28 20.18 10.95
C MET A 165 -28.65 19.32 12.17
N ARG A 166 -27.85 19.38 13.23
CA ARG A 166 -28.12 18.75 14.51
C ARG A 166 -28.56 19.78 15.55
N LEU A 167 -29.56 19.46 16.35
CA LEU A 167 -29.98 20.33 17.46
C LEU A 167 -29.03 20.16 18.66
N LEU A 168 -28.27 21.20 19.02
CA LEU A 168 -27.59 21.23 20.34
C LEU A 168 -28.60 21.56 21.43
N GLY A 169 -28.66 20.73 22.47
CA GLY A 169 -29.56 20.93 23.61
C GLY A 169 -31.04 21.00 23.22
N GLY A 170 -31.42 20.46 22.06
CA GLY A 170 -32.80 20.45 21.56
C GLY A 170 -33.33 21.77 20.99
N LEU A 171 -32.55 22.85 20.97
CA LEU A 171 -33.08 24.19 20.68
C LEU A 171 -32.36 24.96 19.57
N ILE A 172 -31.07 24.70 19.34
CA ILE A 172 -30.27 25.47 18.38
C ILE A 172 -29.79 24.54 17.27
N PRO A 173 -30.14 24.79 15.99
CA PRO A 173 -29.63 24.00 14.88
C PRO A 173 -28.16 24.35 14.60
N TRP A 174 -27.30 23.34 14.55
CA TRP A 174 -25.88 23.46 14.25
C TRP A 174 -25.48 22.56 13.09
N PRO A 175 -24.63 23.02 12.18
CA PRO A 175 -24.17 22.20 11.08
C PRO A 175 -23.29 21.07 11.61
N GLU A 176 -23.57 19.85 11.18
CA GLU A 176 -22.78 18.66 11.47
C GLU A 176 -21.91 18.32 10.26
N PHE A 177 -20.62 18.10 10.51
CA PHE A 177 -19.65 17.78 9.48
C PHE A 177 -18.91 16.49 9.82
N SER A 178 -18.72 15.66 8.82
CA SER A 178 -17.83 14.50 8.84
C SER A 178 -16.46 14.90 8.26
N PRO A 179 -15.33 14.61 8.92
CA PRO A 179 -13.99 14.81 8.36
C PRO A 179 -13.63 13.68 7.38
N ALA A 180 -14.56 13.34 6.50
CA ALA A 180 -14.41 12.32 5.47
C ALA A 180 -15.42 12.56 4.35
N SER A 181 -15.18 11.93 3.21
CA SER A 181 -16.11 11.86 2.10
C SER A 181 -16.12 10.45 1.51
N THR A 182 -17.25 10.08 0.94
CA THR A 182 -17.42 8.81 0.22
C THR A 182 -17.96 9.10 -1.17
N ARG A 183 -17.32 8.51 -2.18
CA ARG A 183 -17.87 8.42 -3.53
C ARG A 183 -18.08 6.96 -3.93
N PHE A 184 -18.97 6.75 -4.88
CA PHE A 184 -19.27 5.45 -5.45
C PHE A 184 -18.89 5.39 -6.92
N GLU A 185 -18.23 4.32 -7.31
CA GLU A 185 -17.87 3.95 -8.67
C GLU A 185 -18.73 2.77 -9.14
N SER A 186 -18.50 2.31 -10.37
CA SER A 186 -19.24 1.21 -11.01
C SER A 186 -19.48 0.04 -10.07
N GLY A 187 -20.73 -0.45 -10.01
CA GLY A 187 -21.09 -1.57 -9.14
C GLY A 187 -21.24 -1.19 -7.67
N GLY A 188 -21.46 0.09 -7.37
CA GLY A 188 -21.58 0.57 -5.99
C GLY A 188 -20.27 0.47 -5.22
N LEU A 189 -19.15 0.42 -5.93
CA LEU A 189 -17.82 0.31 -5.32
C LEU A 189 -17.44 1.62 -4.64
N ARG A 190 -17.00 1.53 -3.39
CA ARG A 190 -16.78 2.66 -2.50
C ARG A 190 -15.34 3.13 -2.53
N VAL A 191 -15.16 4.44 -2.65
CA VAL A 191 -13.90 5.10 -2.31
C VAL A 191 -14.14 6.03 -1.14
N VAL A 192 -13.45 5.75 -0.04
CA VAL A 192 -13.51 6.53 1.20
C VAL A 192 -12.26 7.40 1.29
N GLU A 193 -12.48 8.70 1.48
CA GLU A 193 -11.42 9.66 1.75
C GLU A 193 -11.58 10.20 3.16
N VAL A 194 -10.51 10.17 3.95
CA VAL A 194 -10.50 10.62 5.35
C VAL A 194 -9.61 11.83 5.48
N GLY A 195 -10.14 12.90 6.08
CA GLY A 195 -9.45 14.17 6.30
C GLY A 195 -8.71 14.26 7.63
N ASP A 196 -7.92 15.32 7.79
CA ASP A 196 -7.05 15.53 8.95
C ASP A 196 -7.82 15.51 10.29
N GLY A 197 -9.05 16.04 10.28
CA GLY A 197 -9.91 16.09 11.47
C GLY A 197 -10.29 14.72 12.04
N ALA A 198 -10.11 13.63 11.28
CA ALA A 198 -10.37 12.28 11.77
C ALA A 198 -9.21 11.71 12.62
N PHE A 199 -8.00 12.26 12.52
CA PHE A 199 -6.78 11.73 13.15
C PHE A 199 -6.54 12.26 14.58
N THR A 200 -7.57 12.77 15.24
CA THR A 200 -7.49 13.26 16.63
C THR A 200 -7.33 12.14 17.65
N SER A 201 -7.84 10.94 17.34
CA SER A 201 -7.67 9.71 18.11
C SER A 201 -7.95 8.49 17.23
N ALA A 202 -7.57 7.31 17.67
CA ALA A 202 -7.91 6.08 16.96
C ALA A 202 -9.41 5.80 17.01
N THR A 203 -10.09 6.17 18.10
CA THR A 203 -11.55 6.07 18.21
C THR A 203 -12.24 6.98 17.19
N THR A 204 -11.80 8.24 17.05
CA THR A 204 -12.37 9.18 16.06
C THR A 204 -12.14 8.72 14.63
N LEU A 205 -10.95 8.21 14.32
CA LEU A 205 -10.64 7.67 13.00
C LEU A 205 -11.50 6.43 12.70
N ARG A 206 -11.63 5.50 13.66
CA ARG A 206 -12.51 4.32 13.57
C ARG A 206 -13.95 4.71 13.30
N ASP A 207 -14.51 5.60 14.11
CA ASP A 207 -15.93 5.97 14.01
C ASP A 207 -16.21 6.70 12.71
N THR A 208 -15.23 7.47 12.22
CA THR A 208 -15.28 8.09 10.89
C THR A 208 -15.30 7.03 9.80
N ILE A 209 -14.33 6.12 9.76
CA ILE A 209 -14.29 5.06 8.74
C ILE A 209 -15.55 4.19 8.81
N ARG A 210 -15.96 3.74 10.00
CA ARG A 210 -17.15 2.90 10.18
C ARG A 210 -18.43 3.56 9.65
N ARG A 211 -18.61 4.87 9.89
CA ARG A 211 -19.72 5.64 9.31
C ARG A 211 -19.67 5.65 7.79
N GLU A 212 -18.51 5.92 7.21
CA GLU A 212 -18.34 5.95 5.75
C GLU A 212 -18.59 4.58 5.11
N LEU A 213 -18.14 3.49 5.75
CA LEU A 213 -18.43 2.12 5.34
C LEU A 213 -19.92 1.77 5.40
N ALA A 214 -20.66 2.37 6.35
CA ALA A 214 -22.09 2.15 6.50
C ALA A 214 -22.96 2.97 5.52
N ARG A 215 -22.38 3.91 4.75
CA ARG A 215 -23.19 4.71 3.82
C ARG A 215 -23.80 3.84 2.73
N PRO A 216 -25.10 3.95 2.44
CA PRO A 216 -25.72 3.17 1.38
C PRO A 216 -25.13 3.56 0.02
N ALA A 217 -24.82 2.56 -0.81
CA ALA A 217 -24.53 2.80 -2.22
C ALA A 217 -25.77 3.36 -2.93
N PRO A 218 -25.60 4.13 -4.01
CA PRO A 218 -26.72 4.57 -4.85
C PRO A 218 -27.55 3.37 -5.28
N ALA A 219 -28.88 3.56 -5.29
CA ALA A 219 -29.79 2.50 -5.72
C ALA A 219 -29.41 2.04 -7.13
N ALA A 220 -29.18 0.74 -7.28
CA ALA A 220 -28.93 0.15 -8.59
C ALA A 220 -30.13 0.41 -9.51
N ALA A 221 -29.86 0.61 -10.80
CA ALA A 221 -30.93 0.61 -11.79
C ALA A 221 -31.71 -0.72 -11.70
N PRO A 222 -33.02 -0.73 -12.00
CA PRO A 222 -33.79 -1.96 -12.05
C PRO A 222 -33.09 -3.01 -12.89
N ALA A 223 -33.04 -4.26 -12.40
CA ALA A 223 -32.37 -5.33 -13.11
C ALA A 223 -32.98 -5.50 -14.51
N ALA A 224 -32.14 -5.34 -15.54
CA ALA A 224 -32.55 -5.61 -16.90
C ALA A 224 -32.84 -7.11 -17.08
N ALA A 225 -33.73 -7.45 -18.01
CA ALA A 225 -33.94 -8.84 -18.41
C ALA A 225 -32.60 -9.43 -18.86
N THR A 226 -32.27 -10.63 -18.39
CA THR A 226 -30.99 -11.27 -18.72
C THR A 226 -30.90 -11.53 -20.22
N PRO A 227 -29.87 -11.01 -20.91
CA PRO A 227 -29.66 -11.29 -22.33
C PRO A 227 -29.50 -12.79 -22.58
N THR A 228 -29.88 -13.25 -23.77
CA THR A 228 -29.66 -14.64 -24.20
C THR A 228 -28.80 -14.64 -25.46
N ARG A 229 -27.51 -14.35 -25.29
CA ARG A 229 -26.53 -14.30 -26.38
C ARG A 229 -25.77 -15.61 -26.55
N LEU A 230 -25.57 -16.34 -25.45
CA LEU A 230 -24.78 -17.57 -25.40
C LEU A 230 -25.66 -18.77 -25.05
N THR A 231 -25.29 -19.93 -25.57
CA THR A 231 -25.78 -21.22 -25.05
C THR A 231 -25.29 -21.45 -23.61
N ALA A 232 -25.96 -22.33 -22.86
CA ALA A 232 -25.55 -22.67 -21.50
C ALA A 232 -24.12 -23.22 -21.41
N ALA A 233 -23.65 -23.96 -22.42
CA ALA A 233 -22.29 -24.48 -22.46
C ALA A 233 -21.25 -23.37 -22.67
N GLN A 234 -21.53 -22.44 -23.59
CA GLN A 234 -20.67 -21.27 -23.81
C GLN A 234 -20.61 -20.39 -22.57
N ALA A 235 -21.76 -20.08 -21.94
CA ALA A 235 -21.79 -19.28 -20.72
C ALA A 235 -20.99 -19.92 -19.58
N ARG A 236 -21.08 -21.24 -19.37
CA ARG A 236 -20.25 -21.94 -18.38
C ARG A 236 -18.75 -21.89 -18.71
N SER A 237 -18.39 -22.00 -19.99
CA SER A 237 -17.00 -21.86 -20.42
C SER A 237 -16.47 -20.43 -20.19
N GLY A 238 -17.29 -19.41 -20.51
CA GLY A 238 -17.00 -18.00 -20.24
C GLY A 238 -16.74 -17.74 -18.77
N LEU A 239 -17.65 -18.23 -17.92
CA LEU A 239 -17.54 -18.14 -16.47
C LEU A 239 -16.26 -18.79 -15.93
N ALA A 240 -15.96 -20.03 -16.36
CA ALA A 240 -14.78 -20.74 -15.90
C ALA A 240 -13.48 -20.01 -16.26
N PHE A 241 -13.39 -19.45 -17.47
CA PHE A 241 -12.26 -18.64 -17.89
C PHE A 241 -12.12 -17.38 -17.02
N THR A 242 -13.21 -16.62 -16.86
CA THR A 242 -13.19 -15.36 -16.11
C THR A 242 -12.78 -15.59 -14.65
N ARG A 243 -13.29 -16.63 -13.99
CA ARG A 243 -12.89 -16.98 -12.62
C ARG A 243 -11.43 -17.39 -12.47
N ALA A 244 -10.80 -17.88 -13.54
CA ALA A 244 -9.36 -18.20 -13.53
C ALA A 244 -8.47 -16.95 -13.69
N LYS A 245 -9.06 -15.80 -14.06
CA LYS A 245 -8.35 -14.54 -14.29
C LYS A 245 -8.70 -13.44 -13.29
N TYR A 246 -9.90 -13.47 -12.75
CA TYR A 246 -10.38 -12.51 -11.76
C TYR A 246 -10.75 -13.23 -10.49
N SER A 247 -10.01 -12.93 -9.43
CA SER A 247 -10.18 -13.51 -8.10
C SER A 247 -10.84 -12.55 -7.11
N ASP A 248 -10.83 -11.25 -7.41
CA ASP A 248 -11.34 -10.23 -6.51
C ASP A 248 -12.83 -9.92 -6.74
N GLU A 249 -13.61 -9.93 -5.66
CA GLU A 249 -15.04 -9.60 -5.67
C GLU A 249 -15.32 -8.20 -6.25
N ARG A 250 -14.42 -7.23 -6.02
CA ARG A 250 -14.58 -5.86 -6.53
C ARG A 250 -14.45 -5.81 -8.04
N SER A 251 -13.63 -6.66 -8.64
CA SER A 251 -13.58 -6.80 -10.10
C SER A 251 -14.91 -7.29 -10.66
N ALA A 252 -15.56 -8.25 -9.98
CA ALA A 252 -16.90 -8.71 -10.35
C ALA A 252 -17.93 -7.59 -10.23
N ARG A 253 -17.96 -6.85 -9.12
CA ARG A 253 -18.86 -5.69 -8.94
C ARG A 253 -18.64 -4.62 -10.00
N ALA A 254 -17.37 -4.26 -10.29
CA ALA A 254 -17.00 -3.26 -11.28
C ALA A 254 -17.56 -3.62 -12.67
N VAL A 255 -17.36 -4.88 -13.10
CA VAL A 255 -17.87 -5.35 -14.38
C VAL A 255 -19.39 -5.44 -14.37
N GLN A 256 -20.01 -5.99 -13.33
CA GLN A 256 -21.47 -6.10 -13.24
C GLN A 256 -22.14 -4.73 -13.37
N GLY A 257 -21.64 -3.72 -12.64
CA GLY A 257 -22.11 -2.35 -12.77
C GLY A 257 -21.89 -1.77 -14.17
N LEU A 258 -20.76 -2.09 -14.80
CA LEU A 258 -20.40 -1.58 -16.12
C LEU A 258 -21.31 -2.16 -17.22
N VAL A 259 -21.63 -3.45 -17.15
CA VAL A 259 -22.43 -4.14 -18.17
C VAL A 259 -23.93 -4.14 -17.86
N GLY A 260 -24.34 -3.57 -16.72
CA GLY A 260 -25.74 -3.54 -16.28
C GLY A 260 -26.27 -4.87 -15.73
N ALA A 261 -25.39 -5.79 -15.35
CA ALA A 261 -25.77 -7.04 -14.69
C ALA A 261 -26.15 -6.79 -13.22
N PRO A 262 -26.91 -7.71 -12.58
CA PRO A 262 -27.10 -7.69 -11.14
C PRO A 262 -25.74 -7.65 -10.40
N VAL A 263 -25.57 -6.66 -9.52
CA VAL A 263 -24.33 -6.41 -8.80
C VAL A 263 -24.26 -7.30 -7.55
N THR A 264 -23.92 -8.57 -7.76
CA THR A 264 -23.83 -9.58 -6.70
C THR A 264 -22.41 -9.69 -6.12
N GLY A 265 -21.39 -9.20 -6.83
CA GLY A 265 -19.98 -9.45 -6.54
C GLY A 265 -19.51 -10.87 -6.86
N VAL A 266 -20.40 -11.71 -7.38
CA VAL A 266 -20.09 -13.10 -7.72
C VAL A 266 -20.13 -13.27 -9.23
N TRP A 267 -19.06 -13.81 -9.80
CA TRP A 267 -19.08 -14.26 -11.19
C TRP A 267 -20.08 -15.40 -11.36
N ASP A 268 -21.09 -15.20 -12.19
CA ASP A 268 -22.13 -16.17 -12.52
C ASP A 268 -22.48 -16.16 -14.01
N VAL A 269 -23.30 -17.13 -14.43
CA VAL A 269 -23.71 -17.27 -15.84
C VAL A 269 -24.56 -16.10 -16.33
N THR A 270 -25.28 -15.42 -15.42
CA THR A 270 -26.04 -14.21 -15.73
C THR A 270 -25.09 -13.09 -16.15
N THR A 271 -24.07 -12.83 -15.34
CA THR A 271 -23.00 -11.86 -15.65
C THR A 271 -22.33 -12.21 -16.97
N THR A 272 -22.09 -13.49 -17.26
CA THR A 272 -21.53 -13.94 -18.54
C THR A 272 -22.40 -13.57 -19.76
N GLN A 273 -23.72 -13.61 -19.64
CA GLN A 273 -24.62 -13.17 -20.74
C GLN A 273 -24.56 -11.66 -20.97
N PHE A 274 -24.50 -10.86 -19.90
CA PHE A 274 -24.32 -9.41 -20.02
C PHE A 274 -22.94 -9.03 -20.57
N VAL A 275 -21.89 -9.78 -20.23
CA VAL A 275 -20.57 -9.63 -20.86
C VAL A 275 -20.66 -9.91 -22.35
N ALA A 276 -21.35 -10.97 -22.77
CA ALA A 276 -21.55 -11.28 -24.19
C ALA A 276 -22.32 -10.18 -24.94
N GLU A 277 -23.36 -9.61 -24.32
CA GLU A 277 -24.05 -8.41 -24.84
C GLU A 277 -23.06 -7.25 -25.03
N ALA A 278 -22.25 -6.95 -24.01
CA ALA A 278 -21.29 -5.87 -24.05
C ALA A 278 -20.18 -6.09 -25.09
N GLN A 279 -19.73 -7.34 -25.28
CA GLN A 279 -18.79 -7.75 -26.32
C GLN A 279 -19.38 -7.51 -27.72
N GLN A 280 -20.65 -7.87 -27.92
CA GLN A 280 -21.34 -7.59 -29.18
C GLN A 280 -21.41 -6.09 -29.45
N ALA A 281 -21.80 -5.29 -28.46
CA ALA A 281 -21.88 -3.84 -28.58
C ALA A 281 -20.50 -3.20 -28.83
N ALA A 282 -19.43 -3.83 -28.36
CA ALA A 282 -18.05 -3.40 -28.59
C ALA A 282 -17.47 -3.90 -29.93
N GLY A 283 -18.16 -4.76 -30.66
CA GLY A 283 -17.66 -5.34 -31.91
C GLY A 283 -16.48 -6.30 -31.74
N ILE A 284 -16.35 -6.93 -30.56
CA ILE A 284 -15.32 -7.96 -30.29
C ILE A 284 -15.95 -9.36 -30.25
N ALA A 285 -15.12 -10.41 -30.12
CA ALA A 285 -15.60 -11.78 -30.05
C ALA A 285 -16.64 -11.97 -28.93
N VAL A 286 -17.80 -12.54 -29.29
CA VAL A 286 -18.94 -12.75 -28.38
C VAL A 286 -18.86 -14.17 -27.80
N ASP A 287 -18.08 -14.32 -26.73
CA ASP A 287 -17.81 -15.60 -26.07
C ASP A 287 -18.10 -15.60 -24.56
N GLY A 288 -18.46 -14.44 -23.99
CA GLY A 288 -18.70 -14.23 -22.57
C GLY A 288 -17.44 -14.30 -21.70
N ARG A 289 -16.25 -14.41 -22.30
CA ARG A 289 -14.97 -14.46 -21.58
C ARG A 289 -14.44 -13.05 -21.37
N ILE A 290 -14.05 -12.72 -20.15
CA ILE A 290 -13.31 -11.48 -19.90
C ILE A 290 -11.82 -11.77 -20.10
N GLY A 291 -11.40 -11.88 -21.37
CA GLY A 291 -10.00 -11.99 -21.79
C GLY A 291 -9.38 -10.63 -22.14
N PRO A 292 -8.13 -10.58 -22.64
CA PRO A 292 -7.39 -9.33 -22.81
C PRO A 292 -8.14 -8.24 -23.58
N ALA A 293 -8.77 -8.58 -24.72
CA ALA A 293 -9.55 -7.63 -25.51
C ALA A 293 -10.80 -7.13 -24.78
N THR A 294 -11.46 -7.98 -23.99
CA THR A 294 -12.63 -7.56 -23.20
C THR A 294 -12.20 -6.71 -22.01
N THR A 295 -11.11 -7.08 -21.33
CA THR A 295 -10.49 -6.29 -20.25
C THR A 295 -10.09 -4.90 -20.74
N GLU A 296 -9.49 -4.78 -21.91
CA GLU A 296 -9.14 -3.50 -22.54
C GLU A 296 -10.37 -2.63 -22.77
N VAL A 297 -11.42 -3.15 -23.42
CA VAL A 297 -12.67 -2.42 -23.64
C VAL A 297 -13.29 -1.97 -22.31
N PHE A 298 -13.31 -2.84 -21.30
CA PHE A 298 -13.90 -2.52 -20.00
C PHE A 298 -13.09 -1.49 -19.24
N TYR A 299 -11.76 -1.61 -19.26
CA TYR A 299 -10.84 -0.61 -18.71
C TYR A 299 -11.10 0.76 -19.34
N THR A 300 -11.12 0.86 -20.68
CA THR A 300 -11.35 2.11 -21.41
C THR A 300 -12.69 2.75 -21.07
N ARG A 301 -13.75 1.95 -20.86
CA ARG A 301 -15.07 2.48 -20.47
C ARG A 301 -15.10 2.98 -19.03
N LEU A 302 -14.30 2.39 -18.13
CA LEU A 302 -14.29 2.74 -16.72
C LEU A 302 -13.42 3.95 -16.39
N VAL A 303 -12.29 4.17 -17.09
CA VAL A 303 -11.31 5.21 -16.69
C VAL A 303 -11.90 6.61 -16.50
N ALA A 304 -12.90 7.01 -17.29
CA ALA A 304 -13.49 8.34 -17.20
C ALA A 304 -14.41 8.56 -15.98
N THR A 305 -15.07 7.50 -15.48
CA THR A 305 -16.14 7.60 -14.47
C THR A 305 -15.87 6.78 -13.22
N SER A 306 -14.98 5.80 -13.30
CA SER A 306 -14.68 4.82 -12.27
C SER A 306 -13.20 4.42 -12.33
N PRO A 307 -12.28 5.38 -12.15
CA PRO A 307 -10.85 5.13 -12.34
C PRO A 307 -10.29 4.12 -11.34
N ASN A 308 -10.78 4.06 -10.09
CA ASN A 308 -10.28 3.09 -9.12
C ASN A 308 -10.77 1.66 -9.46
N ALA A 309 -12.00 1.53 -9.96
CA ALA A 309 -12.51 0.27 -10.50
C ALA A 309 -11.69 -0.18 -11.73
N ALA A 310 -11.32 0.76 -12.62
CA ALA A 310 -10.46 0.47 -13.76
C ALA A 310 -9.08 -0.06 -13.32
N LEU A 311 -8.44 0.58 -12.34
CA LEU A 311 -7.18 0.10 -11.75
C LEU A 311 -7.35 -1.30 -11.13
N ARG A 312 -8.47 -1.56 -10.45
CA ARG A 312 -8.74 -2.86 -9.84
C ARG A 312 -8.80 -3.98 -10.87
N LEU A 313 -9.42 -3.72 -12.03
CA LEU A 313 -9.46 -4.69 -13.12
C LEU A 313 -8.08 -5.04 -13.66
N LEU A 314 -7.17 -4.07 -13.79
CA LEU A 314 -5.82 -4.33 -14.26
C LEU A 314 -5.03 -5.15 -13.26
N VAL A 315 -5.07 -4.77 -11.97
CA VAL A 315 -4.36 -5.46 -10.90
C VAL A 315 -4.80 -6.93 -10.78
N ASP A 316 -6.10 -7.20 -10.82
CA ASP A 316 -6.63 -8.56 -10.68
C ASP A 316 -6.38 -9.40 -11.94
N PHE A 317 -6.67 -8.88 -13.13
CA PHE A 317 -6.52 -9.65 -14.39
C PHE A 317 -5.09 -10.09 -14.68
N PHE A 318 -4.14 -9.19 -14.43
CA PHE A 318 -2.72 -9.41 -14.70
C PHE A 318 -1.96 -9.97 -13.50
N ASP A 319 -2.65 -10.28 -12.39
CA ASP A 319 -2.06 -10.80 -11.16
C ASP A 319 -0.87 -9.94 -10.69
N LEU A 320 -1.09 -8.63 -10.64
CA LEU A 320 -0.04 -7.67 -10.29
C LEU A 320 0.14 -7.65 -8.76
N THR A 321 1.19 -8.34 -8.30
CA THR A 321 1.50 -8.52 -6.87
C THR A 321 2.53 -7.53 -6.34
N ASP A 322 2.44 -7.19 -5.05
CA ASP A 322 3.28 -6.20 -4.36
C ASP A 322 4.19 -6.78 -3.25
N ASP A 323 4.21 -8.11 -3.11
CA ASP A 323 4.87 -8.85 -2.03
C ASP A 323 4.46 -8.36 -0.61
N GLY A 324 3.22 -7.91 -0.39
CA GLY A 324 2.71 -7.50 0.91
C GLY A 324 3.36 -6.22 1.47
N ASN A 325 3.68 -5.28 0.60
CA ASN A 325 4.23 -3.95 0.95
C ASN A 325 3.38 -2.78 0.46
N LEU A 326 2.27 -3.04 -0.25
CA LEU A 326 1.33 -2.04 -0.72
C LEU A 326 0.25 -1.79 0.32
N LEU A 327 0.09 -0.53 0.72
CA LEU A 327 -1.05 -0.05 1.52
C LEU A 327 -2.29 0.15 0.65
N ALA A 328 -2.10 0.80 -0.50
CA ALA A 328 -3.17 1.03 -1.46
C ALA A 328 -2.59 1.43 -2.82
N VAL A 329 -3.30 1.07 -3.89
CA VAL A 329 -3.15 1.65 -5.22
C VAL A 329 -4.47 2.37 -5.56
N PHE A 330 -4.40 3.65 -5.90
CA PHE A 330 -5.59 4.44 -6.16
C PHE A 330 -5.34 5.57 -7.15
N PHE A 331 -6.42 6.03 -7.78
CA PHE A 331 -6.43 7.23 -8.60
C PHE A 331 -6.37 8.48 -7.74
N ASP A 332 -5.44 9.38 -8.07
CA ASP A 332 -5.25 10.65 -7.42
C ASP A 332 -5.17 11.79 -8.45
N PRO A 333 -6.20 12.64 -8.58
CA PRO A 333 -6.22 13.70 -9.58
C PRO A 333 -5.16 14.77 -9.36
N ALA A 334 -4.56 14.84 -8.16
CA ALA A 334 -3.48 15.79 -7.85
C ALA A 334 -2.10 15.33 -8.34
N VAL A 335 -1.94 14.09 -8.78
CA VAL A 335 -0.66 13.56 -9.28
C VAL A 335 -0.48 13.93 -10.75
N THR A 336 0.56 14.71 -11.04
CA THR A 336 0.89 15.16 -12.41
C THR A 336 1.72 14.15 -13.19
N ALA A 337 2.49 13.29 -12.50
CA ALA A 337 3.16 12.14 -13.08
C ALA A 337 2.15 11.09 -13.56
N LEU A 338 2.61 10.09 -14.31
CA LEU A 338 1.77 8.93 -14.67
C LEU A 338 1.32 8.21 -13.38
N ALA A 339 2.28 7.87 -12.54
CA ALA A 339 2.03 7.42 -11.19
C ALA A 339 3.17 7.84 -10.26
N SER A 340 2.98 7.60 -8.97
CA SER A 340 3.97 7.88 -7.94
C SER A 340 3.85 6.87 -6.80
N THR A 341 4.94 6.15 -6.56
CA THR A 341 5.17 5.40 -5.32
C THR A 341 5.85 6.30 -4.29
N ASP A 342 5.39 6.25 -3.04
CA ASP A 342 6.07 6.94 -1.95
C ASP A 342 7.45 6.28 -1.71
N PHE A 343 8.55 6.96 -2.05
CA PHE A 343 9.90 6.40 -1.89
C PHE A 343 10.31 6.35 -0.40
N ARG A 344 9.92 5.28 0.30
CA ARG A 344 10.17 5.05 1.72
C ARG A 344 10.77 3.67 1.95
N PRO A 345 12.11 3.54 1.87
CA PRO A 345 12.77 2.25 1.95
C PRO A 345 12.46 1.47 3.24
N GLY A 346 12.07 0.20 3.09
CA GLY A 346 11.74 -0.68 4.21
C GLY A 346 10.38 -0.43 4.85
N GLU A 347 9.50 0.36 4.23
CA GLU A 347 8.19 0.70 4.77
C GLU A 347 7.06 0.27 3.82
N PRO A 348 5.87 -0.04 4.36
CA PRO A 348 4.63 -0.08 3.58
C PRO A 348 4.34 1.27 2.92
N VAL A 349 3.99 1.24 1.63
CA VAL A 349 3.82 2.43 0.79
C VAL A 349 2.56 2.35 -0.05
N ARG A 350 2.14 3.49 -0.60
CA ARG A 350 1.03 3.60 -1.54
C ARG A 350 1.53 3.90 -2.94
N VAL A 351 0.70 3.54 -3.92
CA VAL A 351 0.84 3.92 -5.32
C VAL A 351 -0.30 4.87 -5.67
N ARG A 352 0.05 6.07 -6.14
CA ARG A 352 -0.92 7.09 -6.57
C ARG A 352 -0.85 7.20 -8.09
N VAL A 353 -1.95 6.91 -8.77
CA VAL A 353 -2.04 6.95 -10.22
C VAL A 353 -2.68 8.27 -10.65
N GLY A 354 -1.96 9.06 -11.45
CA GLY A 354 -2.41 10.35 -11.93
C GLY A 354 -3.29 10.25 -13.20
N PRO A 355 -3.95 11.35 -13.61
CA PRO A 355 -4.80 11.38 -14.80
C PRO A 355 -4.06 10.97 -16.08
N ASN A 356 -2.79 11.33 -16.22
CA ASN A 356 -2.00 11.04 -17.42
C ASN A 356 -1.73 9.55 -17.62
N ALA A 357 -1.70 8.73 -16.57
CA ALA A 357 -1.60 7.27 -16.74
C ALA A 357 -2.85 6.66 -17.38
N LEU A 358 -4.01 7.26 -17.15
CA LEU A 358 -5.28 6.76 -17.67
C LEU A 358 -5.50 7.11 -19.15
N THR A 359 -4.64 7.96 -19.73
CA THR A 359 -4.65 8.30 -21.16
C THR A 359 -3.69 7.45 -21.98
N LEU A 360 -2.87 6.62 -21.32
CA LEU A 360 -1.96 5.69 -22.01
C LEU A 360 -2.76 4.65 -22.81
N PRO A 361 -2.18 4.13 -23.91
CA PRO A 361 -2.66 2.88 -24.49
C PRO A 361 -2.75 1.78 -23.42
N PHE A 362 -3.63 0.81 -23.62
CA PHE A 362 -3.91 -0.23 -22.63
C PHE A 362 -2.66 -0.95 -22.12
N SER A 363 -1.71 -1.29 -23.01
CA SER A 363 -0.45 -1.90 -22.61
C SER A 363 0.40 -1.00 -21.72
N GLY A 364 0.48 0.29 -22.05
CA GLY A 364 1.21 1.28 -21.25
C GLY A 364 0.57 1.50 -19.87
N ALA A 365 -0.76 1.47 -19.78
CA ALA A 365 -1.44 1.55 -18.48
C ALA A 365 -1.13 0.34 -17.58
N VAL A 366 -1.11 -0.87 -18.16
CA VAL A 366 -0.74 -2.11 -17.43
C VAL A 366 0.72 -2.05 -16.97
N HIS A 367 1.62 -1.69 -17.86
CA HIS A 367 3.05 -1.55 -17.57
C HIS A 367 3.33 -0.50 -16.50
N ASN A 368 2.73 0.68 -16.61
CA ASN A 368 2.89 1.75 -15.64
C ASN A 368 2.49 1.31 -14.22
N ILE A 369 1.37 0.60 -14.05
CA ILE A 369 0.99 0.07 -12.73
C ILE A 369 1.97 -1.00 -12.26
N ALA A 370 2.37 -1.92 -13.15
CA ALA A 370 3.28 -2.99 -12.81
C ALA A 370 4.70 -2.50 -12.46
N HIS A 371 5.14 -1.39 -13.08
CA HIS A 371 6.37 -0.66 -12.76
C HIS A 371 6.31 -0.11 -11.33
N GLU A 372 5.24 0.60 -10.98
CA GLU A 372 5.10 1.13 -9.61
C GLU A 372 5.06 0.01 -8.56
N LEU A 373 4.38 -1.09 -8.85
CA LEU A 373 4.37 -2.27 -7.97
C LEU A 373 5.74 -2.97 -7.89
N GLU A 374 6.58 -2.83 -8.90
CA GLU A 374 7.99 -3.20 -8.80
C GLU A 374 8.72 -2.31 -7.78
N HIS A 375 8.55 -0.99 -7.80
CA HIS A 375 9.12 -0.12 -6.76
C HIS A 375 8.68 -0.54 -5.36
N VAL A 376 7.40 -0.85 -5.17
CA VAL A 376 6.87 -1.34 -3.88
C VAL A 376 7.61 -2.59 -3.40
N ARG A 377 7.84 -3.57 -4.28
CA ARG A 377 8.60 -4.79 -3.97
C ARG A 377 10.07 -4.49 -3.65
N ARG A 378 10.70 -3.56 -4.36
CA ARG A 378 12.11 -3.17 -4.13
C ARG A 378 12.29 -2.37 -2.84
N LEU A 379 11.33 -1.54 -2.47
CA LEU A 379 11.30 -0.84 -1.18
C LEU A 379 11.18 -1.85 -0.02
N ARG A 380 10.39 -2.92 -0.16
CA ARG A 380 10.33 -4.01 0.83
C ARG A 380 11.70 -4.66 1.06
N GLN A 381 12.47 -4.84 -0.01
CA GLN A 381 13.80 -5.45 0.03
C GLN A 381 14.90 -4.52 0.54
N GLY A 382 14.57 -3.26 0.87
CA GLY A 382 15.53 -2.26 1.33
C GLY A 382 16.51 -1.82 0.24
N ILE A 383 16.22 -2.08 -1.04
CA ILE A 383 17.01 -1.53 -2.14
C ILE A 383 16.75 -0.02 -2.14
N THR A 384 17.80 0.80 -2.17
CA THR A 384 17.68 2.27 -2.10
C THR A 384 18.25 2.99 -3.32
N SER A 385 18.97 2.28 -4.20
CA SER A 385 19.52 2.85 -5.42
C SER A 385 18.40 3.15 -6.41
N ALA A 386 18.20 4.44 -6.73
CA ALA A 386 17.23 4.87 -7.74
C ALA A 386 17.47 4.16 -9.09
N ALA A 387 18.71 4.16 -9.58
CA ALA A 387 19.06 3.46 -10.82
C ALA A 387 18.71 1.96 -10.80
N THR A 388 18.82 1.30 -9.64
CA THR A 388 18.43 -0.12 -9.51
C THR A 388 16.91 -0.30 -9.51
N HIS A 389 16.17 0.61 -8.88
CA HIS A 389 14.70 0.62 -8.89
C HIS A 389 14.18 0.78 -10.31
N GLU A 390 14.60 1.85 -10.98
CA GLU A 390 14.21 2.15 -12.35
C GLU A 390 14.61 1.01 -13.29
N PHE A 391 15.86 0.52 -13.24
CA PHE A 391 16.27 -0.61 -14.09
C PHE A 391 15.33 -1.82 -13.96
N LEU A 392 14.91 -2.15 -12.75
CA LEU A 392 14.07 -3.31 -12.50
C LEU A 392 12.61 -3.09 -12.94
N GLY A 393 12.09 -1.87 -12.77
CA GLY A 393 10.78 -1.43 -13.30
C GLY A 393 10.77 -1.48 -14.84
N GLU A 394 11.71 -0.80 -15.47
CA GLU A 394 11.88 -0.78 -16.93
C GLU A 394 12.12 -2.18 -17.50
N ALA A 395 12.89 -3.02 -16.80
CA ALA A 395 13.11 -4.40 -17.21
C ALA A 395 11.83 -5.25 -17.13
N LEU A 396 10.89 -4.92 -16.24
CA LEU A 396 9.59 -5.58 -16.17
C LEU A 396 8.73 -5.20 -17.38
N GLU A 397 8.68 -3.92 -17.73
CA GLU A 397 7.91 -3.39 -18.88
C GLU A 397 8.44 -3.96 -20.20
N VAL A 398 9.76 -3.90 -20.43
CA VAL A 398 10.41 -4.42 -21.64
C VAL A 398 10.19 -5.92 -21.82
N LEU A 399 10.18 -6.70 -20.73
CA LEU A 399 9.97 -8.14 -20.81
C LEU A 399 8.51 -8.52 -21.03
N SER A 400 7.58 -7.73 -20.50
CA SER A 400 6.11 -7.89 -20.62
C SER A 400 5.62 -9.31 -20.28
N VAL A 401 6.22 -9.96 -19.26
CA VAL A 401 5.83 -11.34 -18.90
C VAL A 401 4.44 -11.34 -18.31
N GLY A 402 3.50 -12.03 -18.98
CA GLY A 402 2.10 -12.08 -18.56
C GLY A 402 1.30 -10.81 -18.88
N MET A 403 1.89 -9.82 -19.55
CA MET A 403 1.29 -8.53 -19.90
C MET A 403 1.26 -8.34 -21.43
N PRO A 404 0.36 -7.49 -21.96
CA PRO A 404 0.36 -7.16 -23.38
C PRO A 404 1.68 -6.50 -23.80
N GLU A 405 2.21 -6.89 -24.97
CA GLU A 405 3.39 -6.21 -25.52
C GLU A 405 2.99 -4.83 -26.07
N GLU A 406 3.84 -3.84 -25.83
CA GLU A 406 3.74 -2.54 -26.49
C GLU A 406 4.18 -2.63 -27.95
N PRO A 407 3.61 -1.80 -28.83
CA PRO A 407 4.01 -1.76 -30.24
C PRO A 407 5.44 -1.23 -30.40
N LEU A 408 6.05 -1.57 -31.53
CA LEU A 408 7.31 -0.98 -31.99
C LEU A 408 6.95 0.05 -33.07
N ASP A 409 6.58 1.27 -32.70
CA ASP A 409 6.03 2.26 -33.63
C ASP A 409 7.03 3.40 -33.87
N PRO A 410 7.71 3.45 -35.04
CA PRO A 410 8.69 4.49 -35.31
C PRO A 410 8.06 5.81 -35.75
N VAL A 411 6.74 5.87 -35.94
CA VAL A 411 6.03 7.05 -36.47
C VAL A 411 5.29 7.79 -35.37
N ASN A 412 4.77 7.09 -34.36
CA ASN A 412 4.11 7.71 -33.22
C ASN A 412 4.93 7.59 -31.92
N PRO A 413 5.61 8.67 -31.48
CA PRO A 413 6.45 8.67 -30.28
C PRO A 413 5.71 8.32 -28.99
N THR A 414 4.38 8.54 -28.92
CA THR A 414 3.57 8.15 -27.75
C THR A 414 3.22 6.66 -27.77
N HIS A 415 3.46 5.96 -28.88
CA HIS A 415 3.30 4.52 -29.03
C HIS A 415 4.64 3.76 -28.97
N ASP A 416 5.78 4.46 -29.01
CA ASP A 416 7.11 3.82 -28.92
C ASP A 416 7.55 3.54 -27.47
N ALA A 417 6.59 3.21 -26.61
CA ALA A 417 6.79 2.96 -25.19
C ALA A 417 7.86 1.86 -24.98
N PHE A 418 7.84 0.79 -25.78
CA PHE A 418 8.85 -0.27 -25.72
C PHE A 418 10.30 0.24 -25.91
N VAL A 419 10.53 1.13 -26.87
CA VAL A 419 11.87 1.69 -27.14
C VAL A 419 12.25 2.71 -26.08
N SER A 420 11.30 3.49 -25.60
CA SER A 420 11.50 4.42 -24.48
C SER A 420 11.94 3.64 -23.24
N ASP A 421 11.23 2.57 -22.89
CA ASP A 421 11.50 1.74 -21.72
C ASP A 421 12.83 0.99 -21.89
N ALA A 422 13.08 0.41 -23.07
CA ALA A 422 14.36 -0.21 -23.37
C ALA A 422 15.54 0.78 -23.28
N THR A 423 15.33 2.04 -23.64
CA THR A 423 16.34 3.10 -23.53
C THR A 423 16.60 3.46 -22.07
N ARG A 424 15.54 3.69 -21.27
CA ARG A 424 15.64 3.98 -19.84
C ARG A 424 16.22 2.79 -19.06
N CYS A 425 15.84 1.57 -19.41
CA CYS A 425 16.40 0.34 -18.84
C CYS A 425 17.93 0.29 -19.01
N LEU A 426 18.42 0.54 -20.22
CA LEU A 426 19.87 0.54 -20.50
C LEU A 426 20.60 1.68 -19.78
N ALA A 427 20.02 2.88 -19.77
CA ALA A 427 20.58 4.02 -19.06
C ALA A 427 20.74 3.72 -17.56
N ASN A 428 19.68 3.18 -16.93
CA ASN A 428 19.70 2.81 -15.53
C ASN A 428 20.65 1.66 -15.22
N TRP A 429 20.72 0.64 -16.09
CA TRP A 429 21.74 -0.42 -15.98
C TRP A 429 23.16 0.16 -15.92
N ASN A 430 23.48 1.15 -16.75
CA ASN A 430 24.81 1.76 -16.77
C ASN A 430 25.11 2.62 -15.53
N LEU A 431 24.07 3.15 -14.88
CA LEU A 431 24.19 3.92 -13.63
C LEU A 431 24.24 3.03 -12.38
N MET A 432 23.87 1.76 -12.48
CA MET A 432 23.92 0.82 -11.36
C MET A 432 25.35 0.54 -10.89
N SER A 433 25.50 0.30 -9.59
CA SER A 433 26.75 -0.16 -8.99
C SER A 433 27.21 -1.48 -9.64
N VAL A 434 28.51 -1.76 -9.63
CA VAL A 434 29.03 -3.06 -10.12
C VAL A 434 28.43 -4.23 -9.34
N ALA A 435 28.20 -4.06 -8.05
CA ALA A 435 27.57 -5.08 -7.21
C ALA A 435 26.13 -5.39 -7.67
N ASP A 436 25.32 -4.35 -7.91
CA ASP A 436 23.94 -4.53 -8.38
C ASP A 436 23.89 -5.07 -9.80
N ARG A 437 24.78 -4.61 -10.69
CA ARG A 437 24.88 -5.20 -12.05
C ARG A 437 25.22 -6.68 -11.99
N ARG A 438 26.13 -7.12 -11.11
CA ARG A 438 26.39 -8.56 -10.91
C ARG A 438 25.17 -9.28 -10.37
N ARG A 439 24.49 -8.72 -9.37
CA ARG A 439 23.28 -9.28 -8.76
C ARG A 439 22.15 -9.48 -9.77
N PHE A 440 21.94 -8.51 -10.67
CA PHE A 440 20.83 -8.50 -11.63
C PHE A 440 21.23 -8.83 -13.07
N ARG A 441 22.44 -9.37 -13.28
CA ARG A 441 22.98 -9.73 -14.60
C ARG A 441 22.04 -10.61 -15.43
N ALA A 442 21.42 -11.61 -14.81
CA ALA A 442 20.50 -12.51 -15.50
C ALA A 442 19.28 -11.76 -16.07
N LYS A 443 18.73 -10.81 -15.31
CA LYS A 443 17.60 -9.96 -15.74
C LYS A 443 18.01 -9.08 -16.92
N PHE A 444 19.17 -8.43 -16.86
CA PHE A 444 19.68 -7.62 -17.98
C PHE A 444 19.90 -8.45 -19.24
N VAL A 445 20.44 -9.66 -19.12
CA VAL A 445 20.60 -10.57 -20.26
C VAL A 445 19.26 -10.93 -20.89
N ALA A 446 18.21 -11.14 -20.10
CA ALA A 446 16.86 -11.38 -20.62
C ALA A 446 16.32 -10.15 -21.38
N VAL A 447 16.47 -8.95 -20.80
CA VAL A 447 16.10 -7.67 -21.43
C VAL A 447 16.83 -7.51 -22.76
N ARG A 448 18.17 -7.62 -22.77
CA ARG A 448 19.00 -7.52 -23.97
C ARG A 448 18.52 -8.48 -25.07
N ARG A 449 18.25 -9.74 -24.73
CA ARG A 449 17.74 -10.72 -25.72
C ARG A 449 16.37 -10.31 -26.29
N LYS A 450 15.45 -9.83 -25.43
CA LYS A 450 14.12 -9.38 -25.85
C LYS A 450 14.21 -8.16 -26.78
N VAL A 451 15.00 -7.15 -26.42
CA VAL A 451 15.22 -5.93 -27.22
C VAL A 451 15.79 -6.26 -28.59
N LEU A 452 16.90 -7.02 -28.64
CA LEU A 452 17.53 -7.38 -29.91
C LEU A 452 16.57 -8.18 -30.80
N ARG A 453 15.87 -9.18 -30.24
CA ARG A 453 14.90 -9.98 -30.99
C ARG A 453 13.76 -9.12 -31.55
N ARG A 454 13.19 -8.22 -30.74
CA ARG A 454 12.06 -7.36 -31.12
C ARG A 454 12.44 -6.41 -32.25
N ILE A 455 13.59 -5.74 -32.15
CA ILE A 455 14.08 -4.84 -33.20
C ILE A 455 14.39 -5.65 -34.47
N ASP A 456 15.10 -6.77 -34.36
CA ASP A 456 15.51 -7.58 -35.53
C ASP A 456 14.31 -8.18 -36.28
N ALA A 457 13.22 -8.51 -35.57
CA ALA A 457 11.97 -8.99 -36.15
C ALA A 457 11.08 -7.87 -36.73
N GLY A 458 11.40 -6.59 -36.48
CA GLY A 458 10.63 -5.45 -36.98
C GLY A 458 10.71 -5.27 -38.50
N THR A 459 9.90 -4.38 -39.05
CA THR A 459 9.94 -3.96 -40.46
C THR A 459 11.29 -3.30 -40.81
N PRO A 460 11.67 -3.17 -42.10
CA PRO A 460 12.86 -2.44 -42.48
C PRO A 460 12.93 -1.01 -41.91
N ALA A 461 11.79 -0.31 -41.85
CA ALA A 461 11.70 1.03 -41.28
C ALA A 461 11.95 1.04 -39.76
N GLN A 462 11.34 0.11 -39.02
CA GLN A 462 11.57 -0.06 -37.58
C GLN A 462 13.04 -0.40 -37.28
N ARG A 463 13.64 -1.33 -38.04
CA ARG A 463 15.06 -1.68 -37.87
C ARG A 463 15.98 -0.50 -38.10
N ALA A 464 15.73 0.29 -39.15
CA ALA A 464 16.50 1.48 -39.44
C ALA A 464 16.35 2.54 -38.33
N ALA A 465 15.12 2.80 -37.89
CA ALA A 465 14.81 3.78 -36.84
C ALA A 465 15.47 3.43 -35.50
N HIS A 466 15.54 2.15 -35.14
CA HIS A 466 16.03 1.71 -33.83
C HIS A 466 17.43 1.05 -33.86
N ALA A 467 18.18 1.21 -34.96
CA ALA A 467 19.52 0.65 -35.12
C ALA A 467 20.50 1.14 -34.04
N GLY A 468 20.38 2.39 -33.60
CA GLY A 468 21.21 2.97 -32.53
C GLY A 468 20.99 2.29 -31.18
N LEU A 469 19.73 2.13 -30.76
CA LEU A 469 19.40 1.43 -29.52
C LEU A 469 19.91 -0.01 -29.55
N ARG A 470 19.70 -0.70 -30.67
CA ARG A 470 20.21 -2.06 -30.88
C ARG A 470 21.73 -2.12 -30.71
N ALA A 471 22.47 -1.22 -31.35
CA ALA A 471 23.93 -1.15 -31.25
C ALA A 471 24.40 -0.93 -29.80
N ASN A 472 23.72 -0.04 -29.07
CA ASN A 472 24.02 0.22 -27.66
C ASN A 472 23.88 -1.04 -26.80
N TYR A 473 22.81 -1.83 -26.99
CA TYR A 473 22.64 -3.11 -26.30
C TYR A 473 23.70 -4.15 -26.67
N VAL A 474 24.18 -4.16 -27.93
CA VAL A 474 25.26 -5.05 -28.38
C VAL A 474 26.58 -4.69 -27.71
N ALA A 475 26.87 -3.39 -27.60
CA ALA A 475 28.14 -2.87 -27.08
C ALA A 475 28.34 -3.08 -25.57
N VAL A 476 27.28 -3.41 -24.81
CA VAL A 476 27.39 -3.63 -23.36
C VAL A 476 28.27 -4.84 -23.06
N VAL A 477 29.35 -4.58 -22.33
CA VAL A 477 30.20 -5.60 -21.70
C VAL A 477 29.66 -5.91 -20.30
N LEU A 478 29.41 -7.18 -19.99
CA LEU A 478 28.84 -7.60 -18.71
C LEU A 478 29.93 -7.73 -17.63
N PRO A 479 29.67 -7.31 -16.38
CA PRO A 479 30.62 -7.36 -15.26
C PRO A 479 30.68 -8.71 -14.52
#